data_AF-A0A3C0BLD5-F1
#
_entry.id   AF-A0A3C0BLD5-F1
#
_cell.length_a   1.000
_cell.length_b   1.000
_cell.length_c   1.000
_cell.angle_alpha   90.00
_cell.angle_beta   90.00
_cell.angle_gamma   90.00
#
_symmetry.space_group_name_H-M   'P 1'
#
loop_
_entity.id
_entity.type
_entity.pdbx_description
1 polymer ?
#
loop_
_entity_poly.entity_id
_entity_poly.type
_entity_poly.pdbx_seq_one_letter_code
_entity_poly.pdbx_strand_id
1 'polypeptide(L)'
;MKKLMRKILILICACTIVLPSYADDSTTTTPEPYTDDEFPQFMKDARRAEIITLGAMPFVTLNATFGYSFVRYCQHDFSSDYFPNPFSKTSSYTEDEQKTILFTAIGISVGIGLTDLIVSIVKRNIKKQKLLRENTGPIQITPIEQDEDAVQLPLPPPPPDGGDGVTTDAAGNGAEESDAAGE
;
A
#
# COMPACT_ATOMS: atom_id res chain seq x y z
N MET A 1 0.53 18.99 35.56
CA MET A 1 0.38 18.04 34.42
C MET A 1 -0.93 18.23 33.65
N LYS A 2 -2.12 18.21 34.28
CA LYS A 2 -3.43 18.39 33.59
C LYS A 2 -3.54 19.65 32.71
N LYS A 3 -3.02 20.79 33.17
CA LYS A 3 -3.00 22.06 32.41
C LYS A 3 -2.04 22.01 31.21
N LEU A 4 -0.97 21.21 31.28
CA LEU A 4 -0.01 21.02 30.19
C LEU A 4 -0.58 20.09 29.13
N MET A 5 -1.20 18.97 29.53
CA MET A 5 -1.91 18.07 28.60
C MET A 5 -3.05 18.77 27.89
N ARG A 6 -3.81 19.65 28.57
CA ARG A 6 -4.86 20.46 27.93
C ARG A 6 -4.29 21.40 26.87
N LYS A 7 -3.13 22.00 27.10
CA LYS A 7 -2.46 22.87 26.12
C LYS A 7 -1.95 22.09 24.92
N ILE A 8 -1.38 20.89 25.13
CA ILE A 8 -0.92 20.01 24.05
C ILE A 8 -2.11 19.53 23.21
N LEU A 9 -3.22 19.14 23.84
CA LEU A 9 -4.45 18.76 23.14
C LEU A 9 -5.00 19.92 22.29
N ILE A 10 -5.05 21.13 22.85
CA ILE A 10 -5.49 22.33 22.12
C ILE A 10 -4.55 22.65 20.97
N LEU A 11 -3.24 22.48 21.15
CA LEU A 11 -2.24 22.70 20.10
C LEU A 11 -2.40 21.70 18.94
N ILE A 12 -2.60 20.42 19.23
CA ILE A 12 -2.81 19.38 18.21
C ILE A 12 -4.12 19.65 17.45
N CYS A 13 -5.20 19.95 18.16
CA CYS A 13 -6.50 20.27 17.57
C CYS A 13 -6.47 21.57 16.74
N ALA A 14 -5.72 22.57 17.19
CA ALA A 14 -5.49 23.79 16.42
C ALA A 14 -4.64 23.53 15.17
N CYS A 15 -3.59 22.71 15.25
CA CYS A 15 -2.79 22.32 14.10
C CYS A 15 -3.60 21.59 13.03
N THR A 16 -4.58 20.76 13.40
CA THR A 16 -5.46 20.10 12.41
C THR A 16 -6.43 21.06 11.72
N ILE A 17 -6.79 22.17 12.37
CA ILE A 17 -7.70 23.19 11.79
C ILE A 17 -6.93 24.19 10.92
N VAL A 18 -5.65 24.42 11.21
CA VAL A 18 -4.81 25.43 10.53
C VAL A 18 -4.16 24.90 9.25
N LEU A 19 -4.21 23.59 8.98
CA LEU A 19 -3.83 23.06 7.67
C LEU A 19 -4.90 23.50 6.65
N PRO A 20 -4.60 24.41 5.71
CA PRO A 20 -5.56 24.77 4.68
C PRO A 20 -5.86 23.52 3.87
N SER A 21 -7.14 23.14 3.81
CA SER A 21 -7.61 22.23 2.77
C SER A 21 -7.42 22.97 1.46
N TYR A 22 -6.40 22.61 0.69
CA TYR A 22 -6.24 23.07 -0.69
C TYR A 22 -7.36 22.42 -1.51
N ALA A 23 -8.54 23.03 -1.47
CA ALA A 23 -9.57 22.82 -2.47
C ALA A 23 -9.22 23.74 -3.63
N ASP A 24 -8.82 23.15 -4.76
CA ASP A 24 -8.65 23.89 -5.99
C ASP A 24 -10.06 24.16 -6.54
N ASP A 25 -10.46 25.44 -6.57
CA ASP A 25 -11.74 25.88 -7.15
C ASP A 25 -11.63 25.87 -8.69
N SER A 26 -11.31 24.73 -9.28
CA SER A 26 -11.38 24.54 -10.73
C SER A 26 -12.85 24.46 -11.12
N THR A 27 -13.29 25.37 -11.99
CA THR A 27 -14.68 25.59 -12.44
C THR A 27 -15.22 24.48 -13.36
N THR A 28 -14.85 23.24 -13.13
CA THR A 28 -15.19 22.09 -13.97
C THR A 28 -15.71 20.95 -13.10
N THR A 29 -17.02 20.71 -13.14
CA THR A 29 -17.74 19.71 -12.33
C THR A 29 -17.31 18.25 -12.60
N THR A 30 -16.43 18.02 -13.57
CA THR A 30 -15.83 16.72 -13.86
C THR A 30 -14.48 16.58 -13.15
N PRO A 31 -14.32 15.61 -12.25
CA PRO A 31 -13.01 15.31 -11.66
C PRO A 31 -12.01 14.99 -12.77
N GLU A 32 -10.91 15.74 -12.84
CA GLU A 32 -9.81 15.38 -13.73
C GLU A 32 -9.11 14.12 -13.20
N PRO A 33 -8.68 13.19 -14.07
CA PRO A 33 -7.88 12.05 -13.67
C PRO A 33 -6.59 12.51 -12.99
N TYR A 34 -6.25 11.89 -11.86
CA TYR A 34 -5.02 12.20 -11.13
C TYR A 34 -3.79 12.10 -12.05
N THR A 35 -2.96 13.13 -12.03
CA THR A 35 -1.67 13.11 -12.74
C THR A 35 -0.58 12.59 -11.81
N ASP A 36 0.41 11.89 -12.36
CA ASP A 36 1.47 11.26 -11.55
C ASP A 36 2.30 12.30 -10.75
N ASP A 37 2.33 13.55 -11.21
CA ASP A 37 3.15 14.63 -10.66
C ASP A 37 2.42 15.56 -9.67
N GLU A 38 1.11 15.34 -9.47
CA GLU A 38 0.24 16.22 -8.65
C GLU A 38 0.66 16.25 -7.17
N PHE A 39 1.24 15.14 -6.68
CA PHE A 39 1.70 15.05 -5.30
C PHE A 39 3.22 14.90 -5.23
N PRO A 40 3.92 15.86 -4.57
CA PRO A 40 5.29 15.69 -4.13
C PRO A 40 5.55 14.31 -3.53
N GLN A 41 6.62 13.66 -3.97
CA GLN A 41 6.94 12.29 -3.58
C GLN A 41 7.07 12.11 -2.05
N PHE A 42 7.50 13.15 -1.33
CA PHE A 42 7.52 13.14 0.14
C PHE A 42 6.12 12.95 0.75
N MET A 43 5.08 13.54 0.18
CA MET A 43 3.71 13.35 0.67
C MET A 43 3.22 11.93 0.41
N LYS A 44 3.60 11.33 -0.73
CA LYS A 44 3.32 9.92 -1.03
C LYS A 44 4.00 8.98 -0.01
N ASP A 45 5.25 9.26 0.34
CA ASP A 45 6.01 8.52 1.34
C ASP A 45 5.44 8.71 2.76
N ALA A 46 5.05 9.93 3.13
CA ALA A 46 4.42 10.25 4.41
C ALA A 46 3.07 9.54 4.58
N ARG A 47 2.23 9.53 3.53
CA ARG A 47 0.97 8.77 3.51
C ARG A 47 1.23 7.28 3.73
N ARG A 48 2.23 6.70 3.08
CA ARG A 48 2.60 5.28 3.26
C ARG A 48 3.03 5.00 4.69
N ALA A 49 3.89 5.85 5.26
CA ALA A 49 4.35 5.72 6.63
C ALA A 49 3.19 5.83 7.64
N GLU A 50 2.24 6.74 7.42
CA GLU A 50 1.03 6.88 8.24
C GLU A 50 0.17 5.61 8.19
N ILE A 51 -0.14 5.12 6.99
CA ILE A 51 -0.95 3.90 6.79
C ILE A 51 -0.31 2.71 7.52
N ILE A 52 1.01 2.57 7.43
CA ILE A 52 1.74 1.49 8.09
C ILE A 52 1.74 1.68 9.61
N THR A 53 2.02 2.89 10.09
CA THR A 53 2.09 3.18 11.53
C THR A 53 0.72 2.98 12.19
N LEU A 54 -0.32 3.63 11.67
CA LEU A 54 -1.68 3.56 12.19
C LEU A 54 -2.30 2.18 11.95
N GLY A 55 -2.05 1.57 10.80
CA GLY A 55 -2.53 0.22 10.48
C GLY A 55 -1.89 -0.87 11.32
N ALA A 56 -0.62 -0.73 11.70
CA ALA A 56 0.07 -1.68 12.57
C ALA A 56 -0.29 -1.53 14.04
N MET A 57 -0.79 -0.36 14.48
CA MET A 57 -1.07 -0.06 15.89
C MET A 57 -1.91 -1.12 16.63
N PRO A 58 -3.06 -1.61 16.13
CA PRO A 58 -3.85 -2.61 16.85
C PRO A 58 -3.10 -3.93 17.02
N PHE A 59 -2.35 -4.36 16.00
CA PHE A 59 -1.58 -5.60 16.04
C PHE A 59 -0.38 -5.49 16.98
N VAL A 60 0.33 -4.38 16.93
CA VAL A 60 1.48 -4.12 17.79
C VAL A 60 1.03 -4.01 19.26
N THR A 61 -0.13 -3.38 19.53
CA THR A 61 -0.68 -3.28 20.88
C THR A 61 -1.08 -4.65 21.45
N LEU A 62 -1.71 -5.49 20.64
CA LEU A 62 -2.04 -6.87 21.03
C LEU A 62 -0.76 -7.68 21.31
N ASN A 63 0.23 -7.60 20.43
CA ASN A 63 1.52 -8.27 20.61
C ASN A 63 2.28 -7.78 21.85
N ALA A 64 2.29 -6.46 22.11
CA ALA A 64 2.89 -5.88 23.28
C ALA A 64 2.19 -6.35 24.56
N THR A 65 0.85 -6.42 24.54
CA THR A 65 0.06 -6.94 25.66
C THR A 65 0.42 -8.39 25.92
N PHE A 66 0.38 -9.23 24.88
CA PHE A 66 0.70 -10.65 24.99
C PHE A 66 2.13 -10.91 25.45
N GLY A 67 3.11 -10.18 24.88
CA GLY A 67 4.51 -10.27 25.29
C GLY A 67 4.73 -9.85 26.74
N TYR A 68 4.08 -8.76 27.17
CA TYR A 68 4.13 -8.32 28.56
C TYR A 68 3.51 -9.36 29.51
N SER A 69 2.35 -9.91 29.16
CA SER A 69 1.71 -10.99 29.93
C SER A 69 2.60 -12.22 30.02
N PHE A 70 3.27 -12.59 28.92
CA PHE A 70 4.15 -13.74 28.87
C PHE A 70 5.37 -13.55 29.78
N VAL A 71 6.01 -12.38 29.74
CA VAL A 71 7.12 -12.06 30.65
C VAL A 71 6.67 -12.11 32.11
N ARG A 72 5.50 -11.54 32.43
CA ARG A 72 4.93 -11.58 33.78
C ARG A 72 4.61 -13.01 34.22
N TYR A 73 4.09 -13.84 33.34
CA TYR A 73 3.78 -15.25 33.60
C TYR A 73 5.03 -16.07 33.90
N CYS A 74 6.11 -15.87 33.13
CA CYS A 74 7.40 -16.49 33.41
C CYS A 74 8.02 -16.04 34.73
N GLN A 75 7.82 -14.77 35.13
CA GLN A 75 8.33 -14.25 36.40
C GLN A 75 7.55 -14.73 37.63
N HIS A 76 6.31 -15.18 37.46
CA HIS A 76 5.45 -15.68 38.54
C HIS A 76 5.32 -17.21 38.54
N ASP A 77 6.42 -17.91 38.21
CA ASP A 77 6.53 -19.37 38.24
C ASP A 77 5.41 -20.12 37.51
N PHE A 78 4.91 -19.55 36.40
CA PHE A 78 3.81 -20.12 35.62
C PHE A 78 2.50 -20.31 36.41
N SER A 79 2.26 -19.48 37.43
CA SER A 79 0.99 -19.50 38.17
C SER A 79 -0.20 -19.19 37.24
N SER A 80 -1.26 -20.00 37.36
CA SER A 80 -2.50 -19.88 36.57
C SER A 80 -3.16 -18.50 36.69
N ASP A 81 -2.87 -17.76 37.76
CA ASP A 81 -3.41 -16.42 37.99
C ASP A 81 -2.86 -15.38 37.00
N TYR A 82 -1.68 -15.63 36.42
CA TYR A 82 -1.00 -14.74 35.48
C TYR A 82 -1.06 -15.23 34.02
N PHE A 83 -2.01 -16.12 33.70
CA PHE A 83 -2.13 -16.68 32.36
C PHE A 83 -2.28 -15.57 31.29
N PRO A 84 -1.48 -15.59 30.21
CA PRO A 84 -1.45 -14.52 29.22
C PRO A 84 -2.71 -14.54 28.34
N ASN A 85 -3.77 -13.87 28.79
CA ASN A 85 -5.00 -13.71 28.04
C ASN A 85 -5.20 -12.25 27.59
N PRO A 86 -4.98 -11.91 26.30
CA PRO A 86 -5.21 -10.57 25.77
C PRO A 86 -6.69 -10.20 25.63
N PHE A 87 -7.62 -11.15 25.81
CA PHE A 87 -9.07 -10.95 25.68
C PHE A 87 -9.83 -11.07 27.02
N SER A 88 -9.12 -11.11 28.15
CA SER A 88 -9.80 -11.15 29.46
C SER A 88 -10.58 -9.86 29.68
N LYS A 89 -11.89 -9.95 29.95
CA LYS A 89 -12.74 -8.79 30.22
C LYS A 89 -12.39 -8.06 31.52
N THR A 90 -11.70 -8.75 32.42
CA THR A 90 -11.14 -8.23 33.68
C THR A 90 -9.62 -8.22 33.54
N SER A 91 -9.10 -7.19 32.89
CA SER A 91 -7.66 -6.95 32.85
C SER A 91 -7.15 -6.68 34.27
N SER A 92 -6.42 -7.62 34.87
CA SER A 92 -5.71 -7.41 36.15
C SER A 92 -4.51 -6.45 36.04
N TYR A 93 -4.46 -5.62 35.00
CA TYR A 93 -3.41 -4.63 34.79
C TYR A 93 -3.75 -3.35 35.51
N THR A 94 -2.81 -2.86 36.31
CA THR A 94 -2.86 -1.52 36.88
C THR A 94 -2.78 -0.46 35.78
N GLU A 95 -3.27 0.76 36.04
CA GLU A 95 -3.24 1.85 35.06
C GLU A 95 -1.84 2.15 34.52
N ASP A 96 -0.81 1.94 35.34
CA ASP A 96 0.58 2.22 34.96
C ASP A 96 1.18 1.12 34.08
N GLU A 97 0.75 -0.13 34.28
CA GLU A 97 1.10 -1.24 33.37
C GLU A 97 0.44 -1.03 32.00
N GLN A 98 -0.84 -0.62 31.97
CA GLN A 98 -1.54 -0.33 30.71
C GLN A 98 -0.89 0.81 29.94
N LYS A 99 -0.48 1.89 30.62
CA LYS A 99 0.27 2.99 29.99
C LYS A 99 1.59 2.49 29.41
N THR A 100 2.32 1.66 30.14
CA THR A 100 3.61 1.12 29.68
C THR A 100 3.44 0.25 28.42
N ILE A 101 2.45 -0.64 28.41
CA ILE A 101 2.11 -1.46 27.24
C ILE A 101 1.72 -0.58 26.05
N LEU A 102 0.93 0.48 26.28
CA LEU A 102 0.53 1.40 25.23
C LEU A 102 1.72 2.20 24.67
N PHE A 103 2.60 2.74 25.53
CA PHE A 103 3.76 3.50 25.09
C PHE A 103 4.77 2.64 24.34
N THR A 104 4.99 1.40 24.78
CA THR A 104 5.84 0.45 24.05
C THR A 104 5.26 0.10 22.69
N ALA A 105 3.93 -0.11 22.62
CA ALA A 105 3.26 -0.37 21.36
C ALA A 105 3.34 0.83 20.38
N ILE A 106 3.13 2.05 20.86
CA ILE A 106 3.31 3.28 20.06
C ILE A 106 4.75 3.38 19.55
N GLY A 107 5.74 3.15 20.41
CA GLY A 107 7.16 3.20 20.03
C GLY A 107 7.51 2.20 18.92
N ILE A 108 7.05 0.96 19.04
CA ILE A 108 7.29 -0.08 18.03
C ILE A 108 6.57 0.25 16.72
N SER A 109 5.31 0.69 16.79
CA SER A 109 4.52 1.08 15.61
C SER A 109 5.19 2.21 14.81
N VAL A 110 5.66 3.26 15.50
CA VAL A 110 6.41 4.36 14.88
C VAL A 110 7.75 3.86 14.31
N GLY A 111 8.43 2.94 15.00
CA GLY A 111 9.66 2.32 14.50
C GLY A 111 9.46 1.58 13.17
N ILE A 112 8.36 0.83 13.04
CA ILE A 112 8.02 0.12 11.80
C ILE A 112 7.72 1.13 10.67
N GLY A 113 6.93 2.16 10.95
CA GLY A 113 6.62 3.21 9.97
C GLY A 113 7.84 4.00 9.51
N LEU A 114 8.75 4.34 10.43
CA LEU A 114 10.02 5.00 10.10
C LEU A 114 10.94 4.09 9.28
N THR A 115 10.98 2.79 9.60
CA THR A 115 11.77 1.83 8.84
C THR A 115 11.28 1.75 7.39
N ASP A 116 9.96 1.71 7.17
CA ASP A 116 9.40 1.74 5.81
C ASP A 116 9.73 3.05 5.08
N LEU A 117 9.63 4.20 5.76
CA LEU A 117 10.02 5.50 5.21
C LEU A 117 11.47 5.51 4.74
N ILE A 118 12.40 5.02 5.57
CA ILE A 118 13.83 4.94 5.24
C ILE A 118 14.04 4.03 4.02
N VAL A 119 13.40 2.86 4.00
CA VAL A 119 13.51 1.90 2.89
C VAL A 119 13.01 2.53 1.58
N SER A 120 11.88 3.27 1.61
CA SER A 120 11.36 3.96 0.42
C SER A 120 12.37 4.97 -0.14
N ILE A 121 12.94 5.80 0.74
CA ILE A 121 13.94 6.81 0.38
C ILE A 121 15.19 6.15 -0.23
N VAL A 122 15.69 5.08 0.39
CA VAL A 122 16.89 4.37 -0.07
C VAL A 122 16.65 3.72 -1.44
N LYS A 123 15.54 3.00 -1.62
CA LYS A 123 15.20 2.35 -2.91
C LYS A 123 15.06 3.38 -4.03
N ARG A 124 14.48 4.56 -3.74
CA ARG A 124 14.38 5.66 -4.70
C ARG A 124 15.75 6.22 -5.08
N ASN A 125 16.64 6.44 -4.11
CA ASN A 125 17.98 6.93 -4.38
C ASN A 125 18.78 5.96 -5.26
N ILE A 126 18.63 4.65 -5.05
CA ILE A 126 19.24 3.63 -5.89
C ILE A 126 18.63 3.65 -7.31
N LYS A 127 17.31 3.76 -7.46
CA LYS A 127 16.66 3.85 -8.78
C LYS A 127 17.11 5.10 -9.54
N LYS A 128 17.19 6.26 -8.88
CA LYS A 128 17.69 7.51 -9.47
C LYS A 128 19.14 7.37 -9.95
N GLN A 129 20.01 6.76 -9.14
CA GLN A 129 21.40 6.49 -9.52
C GLN A 129 21.52 5.54 -10.72
N LYS A 130 20.65 4.52 -10.82
CA LYS A 130 20.62 3.61 -11.97
C LYS A 130 20.19 4.33 -13.25
N LEU A 131 19.11 5.12 -13.19
CA LEU A 131 18.64 5.91 -14.33
C LEU A 131 19.68 6.90 -14.84
N LEU A 132 20.42 7.55 -13.92
CA LEU A 132 21.51 8.46 -14.28
C LEU A 132 22.68 7.71 -14.95
N ARG A 133 23.00 6.51 -14.48
CA ARG A 133 24.05 5.66 -15.09
C ARG A 133 23.65 5.14 -16.47
N GLU A 134 22.37 4.80 -16.66
CA GLU A 134 21.81 4.40 -17.94
C GLU A 134 21.78 5.57 -18.94
N ASN A 135 21.46 6.79 -18.49
CA ASN A 135 21.49 8.00 -19.34
C ASN A 135 22.92 8.51 -19.66
N THR A 136 23.90 8.27 -18.78
CA THR A 136 25.29 8.76 -18.98
C THR A 136 26.20 7.73 -19.67
N GLY A 137 25.66 6.54 -19.98
CA GLY A 137 26.41 5.49 -20.68
C GLY A 137 26.59 5.79 -22.18
N PRO A 138 27.48 5.05 -22.87
CA PRO A 138 27.70 5.19 -24.32
C PRO A 138 26.50 4.79 -25.19
N ILE A 139 25.44 4.22 -24.59
CA ILE A 139 24.19 3.86 -25.25
C ILE A 139 23.07 4.65 -24.56
N GLN A 140 22.56 5.68 -25.23
CA GLN A 140 21.41 6.45 -24.75
C GLN A 140 20.13 5.73 -25.17
N ILE A 141 19.33 5.30 -24.19
CA ILE A 141 18.03 4.67 -24.43
C ILE A 141 16.98 5.78 -24.31
N THR A 142 16.69 6.44 -25.43
CA THR A 142 15.52 7.33 -25.54
C THR A 142 14.27 6.47 -25.74
N PRO A 143 13.18 6.70 -24.98
CA PRO A 143 11.89 6.12 -25.30
C PRO A 143 11.50 6.50 -26.74
N ILE A 144 10.92 5.56 -27.49
CA ILE A 144 10.54 5.71 -28.90
C ILE A 144 9.61 6.93 -29.12
N GLU A 145 8.90 7.35 -28.09
CA GLU A 145 8.01 8.53 -28.11
C GLU A 145 8.76 9.89 -28.15
N GLN A 146 10.04 9.92 -27.77
CA GLN A 146 10.86 11.13 -27.70
C GLN A 146 11.90 11.24 -28.83
N ASP A 147 11.93 10.26 -29.74
CA ASP A 147 12.89 10.20 -30.84
C ASP A 147 12.19 10.64 -32.14
N GLU A 148 12.50 11.84 -32.64
CA GLU A 148 11.90 12.41 -33.87
C GLU A 148 12.18 11.53 -35.11
N ASP A 149 13.21 10.68 -35.06
CA ASP A 149 13.62 9.79 -36.16
C ASP A 149 13.01 8.37 -36.06
N ALA A 150 12.20 8.08 -35.03
CA ALA A 150 11.61 6.75 -34.84
C ALA A 150 10.41 6.50 -35.75
N VAL A 151 10.65 5.85 -36.89
CA VAL A 151 9.59 5.38 -37.80
C VAL A 151 9.04 4.03 -37.33
N GLN A 152 7.77 3.98 -36.95
CA GLN A 152 7.05 2.71 -36.75
C GLN A 152 6.96 1.97 -38.09
N LEU A 153 7.75 0.90 -38.26
CA LEU A 153 7.65 0.05 -39.43
C LEU A 153 6.32 -0.73 -39.35
N PRO A 154 5.47 -0.68 -40.38
CA PRO A 154 4.26 -1.50 -40.42
C PRO A 154 4.68 -2.97 -40.35
N LEU A 155 4.06 -3.70 -39.43
CA LEU A 155 4.25 -5.15 -39.33
C LEU A 155 3.97 -5.77 -40.71
N PRO A 156 4.85 -6.67 -41.20
CA PRO A 156 4.66 -7.28 -42.50
C PRO A 156 3.32 -8.04 -42.51
N PRO A 157 2.56 -7.98 -43.61
CA PRO A 157 1.29 -8.68 -43.71
C PRO A 157 1.52 -10.18 -43.48
N PRO A 158 0.59 -10.86 -42.77
CA PRO A 158 0.66 -12.29 -42.60
C PRO A 158 0.74 -12.97 -43.98
N PRO A 159 1.52 -14.06 -44.11
CA PRO A 159 1.71 -14.72 -45.39
C PRO A 159 0.37 -15.13 -45.99
N PRO A 160 0.21 -15.01 -47.33
CA PRO A 160 -1.02 -15.41 -47.98
C PRO A 160 -1.26 -16.90 -47.76
N ASP A 161 -2.44 -17.23 -47.23
CA ASP A 161 -2.98 -18.58 -47.25
C ASP A 161 -3.13 -18.98 -48.72
N GLY A 162 -2.17 -19.78 -49.19
CA GLY A 162 -1.94 -20.06 -50.59
C GLY A 162 -2.35 -21.48 -50.95
N GLY A 163 -3.53 -21.56 -51.58
CA GLY A 163 -3.89 -22.58 -52.56
C GLY A 163 -4.74 -23.74 -52.01
N ASP A 164 -5.80 -24.21 -52.66
CA ASP A 164 -6.47 -23.86 -53.89
C ASP A 164 -7.85 -24.53 -53.83
N GLY A 165 -8.87 -23.87 -54.39
CA GLY A 165 -10.24 -24.37 -54.39
C GLY A 165 -10.44 -25.58 -55.30
N VAL A 166 -11.15 -26.58 -54.79
CA VAL A 166 -12.01 -27.45 -55.60
C VAL A 166 -13.39 -27.50 -54.92
N THR A 167 -14.35 -26.88 -55.58
CA THR A 167 -15.78 -27.05 -55.30
C THR A 167 -16.22 -28.45 -55.70
N THR A 168 -16.89 -29.16 -54.80
CA THR A 168 -17.87 -30.20 -55.17
C THR A 168 -19.01 -30.18 -54.16
N ASP A 169 -20.08 -29.52 -54.60
CA ASP A 169 -21.42 -30.05 -54.75
C ASP A 169 -22.27 -30.40 -53.51
N ALA A 170 -23.46 -29.80 -53.58
CA ALA A 170 -24.60 -29.92 -52.68
C ALA A 170 -25.17 -31.34 -52.51
N ALA A 171 -25.46 -31.69 -51.26
CA ALA A 171 -26.60 -32.50 -50.79
C ALA A 171 -26.62 -32.30 -49.26
N GLY A 172 -27.67 -31.86 -48.58
CA GLY A 172 -29.07 -32.21 -48.71
C GLY A 172 -29.51 -32.86 -47.39
N ASN A 173 -30.56 -32.31 -46.78
CA ASN A 173 -31.23 -32.72 -45.52
C ASN A 173 -30.44 -32.45 -44.23
N GLY A 174 -31.03 -31.91 -43.16
CA GLY A 174 -32.44 -31.78 -42.82
C GLY A 174 -32.68 -32.46 -41.48
N ALA A 175 -33.03 -31.64 -40.48
CA ALA A 175 -33.77 -31.96 -39.24
C ALA A 175 -33.22 -32.99 -38.24
N GLU A 176 -33.07 -32.54 -36.98
CA GLU A 176 -33.56 -33.13 -35.70
C GLU A 176 -32.69 -32.51 -34.58
N GLU A 177 -33.16 -31.51 -33.83
CA GLU A 177 -34.17 -31.51 -32.76
C GLU A 177 -33.64 -32.00 -31.39
N SER A 178 -33.59 -31.03 -30.47
CA SER A 178 -33.85 -31.06 -29.02
C SER A 178 -33.09 -31.99 -28.05
N ASP A 179 -32.57 -31.33 -27.02
CA ASP A 179 -32.82 -31.56 -25.59
C ASP A 179 -32.07 -32.61 -24.74
N ALA A 180 -31.60 -32.05 -23.61
CA ALA A 180 -31.71 -32.53 -22.23
C ALA A 180 -30.77 -33.63 -21.67
N ALA A 181 -30.01 -33.18 -20.66
CA ALA A 181 -29.87 -33.71 -19.29
C ALA A 181 -29.44 -35.18 -19.01
N GLY A 182 -28.52 -35.30 -18.03
CA GLY A 182 -28.06 -36.54 -17.37
C GLY A 182 -26.60 -36.85 -17.76
N GLU A 183 -25.62 -36.99 -16.86
CA GLU A 183 -25.61 -37.50 -15.48
C GLU A 183 -24.69 -36.69 -14.55
#